data_AF-A0A840FUT5-F1
#
_entry.id   AF-A0A840FUT5-F1
#
_cell.length_a   1.000
_cell.length_b   1.000
_cell.length_c   1.000
_cell.angle_alpha   90.00
_cell.angle_beta   90.00
_cell.angle_gamma   90.00
#
_symmetry.space_group_name_H-M   'P 1'
#
loop_
_entity.id
_entity.type
_entity.pdbx_description
1 polymer ?
#
loop_
_entity_poly.entity_id
_entity_poly.type
_entity_poly.pdbx_seq_one_letter_code
_entity_poly.pdbx_strand_id
1 'polypeptide(L)'
;MIRSVVAAGLAVWGLSAFAQAPQFSCPVRLDLLTDIAGTGPGGLDKVIYGVRARDWKPEFLDQALRRYEACQAGAPGPQSLKDAERADAQRQFQLLRGALQQRDHLQALETRQAGTQAAVAQSGAAQISQSSGTLTWAYTRQSSGSTLASTPRSITCAEPEKLPEDLLSLSPQSQLELPKFYAACAKAQQIPGSAAVLFKESVEELAQERQAQAAFISRVRTLVAAPTQQQTDQSVSALEKANRFQSSSDPAEKIASDQLAELRRKVDARECAEHGKRAGIPEELREAQYLIEWATPAPLVGMACAAARNGVSFRFSAKSLLSKDSFEVKGPSGVKVVLARQQTAEGIALLVPVEGTVQGKTFAVTRQNLQVLAQQIRTALKGQ
;
A
#
# COMPACT_ATOMS: atom_id res chain seq x y z
N MET A 1 -81.11 26.53 -7.67
CA MET A 1 -80.30 25.86 -6.63
C MET A 1 -78.87 26.36 -6.80
N ILE A 2 -78.37 27.30 -5.96
CA ILE A 2 -77.66 27.06 -4.67
C ILE A 2 -76.31 26.36 -4.99
N ARG A 3 -75.09 26.85 -4.69
CA ARG A 3 -74.57 27.79 -3.66
C ARG A 3 -73.14 28.22 -4.01
N SER A 4 -72.77 29.40 -3.54
CA SER A 4 -71.40 29.94 -3.35
C SER A 4 -70.57 29.12 -2.36
N VAL A 5 -69.23 29.08 -2.49
CA VAL A 5 -68.19 29.02 -1.41
C VAL A 5 -66.85 29.50 -2.04
N VAL A 6 -66.38 30.73 -1.77
CA VAL A 6 -65.49 31.19 -0.67
C VAL A 6 -64.03 30.70 -0.77
N ALA A 7 -63.14 31.70 -0.76
CA ALA A 7 -61.69 31.62 -0.71
C ALA A 7 -61.15 30.97 0.57
N ALA A 8 -59.96 30.36 0.49
CA ALA A 8 -59.02 30.29 1.60
C ALA A 8 -57.60 30.33 1.04
N GLY A 9 -56.93 31.45 1.28
CA GLY A 9 -55.52 31.62 0.97
C GLY A 9 -54.65 30.72 1.85
N LEU A 10 -53.66 30.08 1.23
CA LEU A 10 -52.52 29.53 1.94
C LEU A 10 -51.43 30.61 1.91
N ALA A 11 -51.34 31.37 3.00
CA ALA A 11 -50.17 32.17 3.31
C ALA A 11 -48.97 31.21 3.44
N VAL A 12 -48.07 31.25 2.46
CA VAL A 12 -46.72 30.72 2.61
C VAL A 12 -46.09 31.51 3.74
N TRP A 13 -45.75 30.82 4.83
CA TRP A 13 -44.97 31.37 5.93
C TRP A 13 -43.61 31.75 5.35
N GLY A 14 -43.44 33.04 5.05
CA GLY A 14 -42.14 33.59 4.74
C GLY A 14 -41.25 33.40 5.97
N LEU A 15 -40.25 32.53 5.85
CA LEU A 15 -39.09 32.57 6.73
C LEU A 15 -38.58 34.01 6.70
N SER A 16 -38.58 34.68 7.85
CA SER A 16 -38.11 36.06 7.97
C SER A 16 -36.73 36.18 7.32
N ALA A 17 -36.65 36.92 6.22
CA ALA A 17 -35.37 37.21 5.58
C ALA A 17 -34.57 38.09 6.54
N PHE A 18 -33.50 37.55 7.12
CA PHE A 18 -32.54 38.34 7.88
C PHE A 18 -31.86 39.36 6.97
N ALA A 19 -31.47 40.50 7.51
CA ALA A 19 -30.81 41.54 6.72
C ALA A 19 -29.42 41.05 6.26
N GLN A 20 -29.03 41.39 5.03
CA GLN A 20 -27.69 41.07 4.49
C GLN A 20 -26.60 42.02 5.04
N ALA A 21 -27.00 43.12 5.66
CA ALA A 21 -26.12 44.09 6.28
C ALA A 21 -26.78 44.65 7.57
N PRO A 22 -25.99 44.98 8.60
CA PRO A 22 -26.53 45.47 9.85
C PRO A 22 -27.09 46.89 9.71
N GLN A 23 -28.18 47.17 10.41
CA GLN A 23 -28.82 48.48 10.43
C GLN A 23 -28.58 49.18 11.77
N PHE A 24 -27.84 50.29 11.74
CA PHE A 24 -27.45 51.02 12.95
C PHE A 24 -28.23 52.32 13.11
N SER A 25 -29.05 52.41 14.16
CA SER A 25 -29.67 53.65 14.64
C SER A 25 -28.81 54.33 15.71
N CYS A 26 -29.01 55.63 15.90
CA CYS A 26 -28.43 56.34 17.05
C CYS A 26 -29.36 56.22 18.26
N PRO A 27 -28.84 55.96 19.48
CA PRO A 27 -27.43 55.66 19.78
C PRO A 27 -27.04 54.23 19.36
N VAL A 28 -25.80 54.05 18.90
CA VAL A 28 -25.25 52.71 18.68
C VAL A 28 -24.98 52.07 20.04
N ARG A 29 -25.64 50.94 20.27
CA ARG A 29 -25.63 50.11 21.48
C ARG A 29 -24.49 49.10 21.40
N LEU A 30 -23.32 49.50 21.90
CA LEU A 30 -22.12 48.65 21.92
C LEU A 30 -22.32 47.37 22.74
N ASP A 31 -23.20 47.40 23.75
CA ASP A 31 -23.58 46.25 24.57
C ASP A 31 -24.21 45.12 23.75
N LEU A 32 -24.90 45.43 22.65
CA LEU A 32 -25.46 44.38 21.77
C LEU A 32 -24.38 43.69 20.94
N LEU A 33 -23.26 44.37 20.69
CA LEU A 33 -22.18 43.85 19.87
C LEU A 33 -21.30 42.83 20.62
N THR A 34 -21.35 42.77 21.95
CA THR A 34 -20.55 41.78 22.72
C THR A 34 -20.91 40.34 22.39
N ASP A 35 -22.12 40.11 21.86
CA ASP A 35 -22.62 38.78 21.54
C ASP A 35 -22.40 38.36 20.07
N ILE A 36 -21.73 39.18 19.25
CA ILE A 36 -21.47 38.82 17.84
C ILE A 36 -20.58 37.59 17.69
N ALA A 37 -19.82 37.24 18.73
CA ALA A 37 -19.04 36.02 18.82
C ALA A 37 -19.90 34.77 19.16
N GLY A 38 -21.19 34.95 19.49
CA GLY A 38 -22.11 33.88 19.85
C GLY A 38 -22.02 33.42 21.31
N THR A 39 -21.49 34.24 22.22
CA THR A 39 -21.27 33.93 23.65
C THR A 39 -22.52 34.07 24.53
N GLY A 40 -23.59 34.67 24.02
CA GLY A 40 -24.83 34.92 24.78
C GLY A 40 -25.96 33.92 24.47
N PRO A 41 -27.13 34.08 25.14
CA PRO A 41 -28.33 33.28 24.85
C PRO A 41 -28.74 33.40 23.38
N GLY A 42 -29.04 32.26 22.74
CA GLY A 42 -29.28 32.17 21.29
C GLY A 42 -28.01 31.99 20.45
N GLY A 43 -26.83 32.07 21.07
CA GLY A 43 -25.54 31.72 20.45
C GLY A 43 -25.32 32.40 19.10
N LEU A 44 -24.89 31.61 18.13
CA LEU A 44 -24.63 32.04 16.75
C LEU A 44 -25.89 32.42 15.95
N ASP A 45 -27.08 32.10 16.45
CA ASP A 45 -28.36 32.43 15.81
C ASP A 45 -29.01 33.71 16.35
N LYS A 46 -28.40 34.31 17.38
CA LYS A 46 -28.85 35.60 17.91
C LYS A 46 -28.77 36.67 16.82
N VAL A 47 -29.85 37.42 16.63
CA VAL A 47 -29.91 38.53 15.67
C VAL A 47 -29.44 39.81 16.36
N ILE A 48 -28.41 40.42 15.80
CA ILE A 48 -27.77 41.64 16.29
C ILE A 48 -27.78 42.64 15.13
N TYR A 49 -28.47 43.76 15.32
CA TYR A 49 -28.70 44.76 14.26
C TYR A 49 -29.29 44.20 12.95
N GLY A 50 -30.15 43.19 13.05
CA GLY A 50 -30.81 42.56 11.90
C GLY A 50 -30.00 41.45 11.21
N VAL A 51 -28.76 41.19 11.66
CA VAL A 51 -27.87 40.14 11.13
C VAL A 51 -27.64 39.10 12.22
N ARG A 52 -27.69 37.80 11.89
CA ARG A 52 -27.36 36.74 12.87
C ARG A 52 -25.89 36.79 13.23
N ALA A 53 -25.55 36.47 14.47
CA ALA A 53 -24.16 36.44 14.95
C ALA A 53 -23.25 35.66 13.98
N ARG A 54 -23.62 34.45 13.52
CA ARG A 54 -22.86 33.67 12.51
C ARG A 54 -22.54 34.40 11.19
N ASP A 55 -23.37 35.37 10.82
CA ASP A 55 -23.28 36.09 9.55
C ASP A 55 -22.53 37.44 9.69
N TRP A 56 -22.11 37.80 10.92
CA TRP A 56 -21.32 39.01 11.16
C TRP A 56 -19.92 38.91 10.57
N LYS A 57 -19.48 39.98 9.89
CA LYS A 57 -18.16 40.06 9.27
C LYS A 57 -17.33 41.22 9.85
N PRO A 58 -15.99 41.19 9.76
CA PRO A 58 -15.14 42.29 10.22
C PRO A 58 -15.54 43.66 9.65
N GLU A 59 -15.98 43.71 8.39
CA GLU A 59 -16.36 44.97 7.72
C GLU A 59 -17.62 45.61 8.31
N PHE A 60 -18.46 44.81 9.00
CA PHE A 60 -19.64 45.31 9.69
C PHE A 60 -19.29 46.05 10.98
N LEU A 61 -18.18 45.70 11.63
CA LEU A 61 -17.66 46.47 12.77
C LEU A 61 -17.15 47.84 12.32
N ASP A 62 -16.61 47.96 11.11
CA ASP A 62 -16.18 49.26 10.55
C ASP A 62 -17.37 50.18 10.24
N GLN A 63 -18.49 49.59 9.83
CA GLN A 63 -19.74 50.33 9.64
C GLN A 63 -20.31 50.78 11.00
N ALA A 64 -20.29 49.90 12.00
CA ALA A 64 -20.74 50.21 13.36
C ALA A 64 -19.90 51.34 13.99
N LEU A 65 -18.58 51.28 13.88
CA LEU A 65 -17.67 52.31 14.40
C LEU A 65 -17.92 53.67 13.73
N ARG A 66 -17.98 53.71 12.39
CA ARG A 66 -18.31 54.96 11.66
C ARG A 66 -19.65 55.54 12.07
N ARG A 67 -20.66 54.67 12.26
CA ARG A 67 -21.98 55.13 12.73
C ARG A 67 -21.91 55.65 14.17
N TYR A 68 -21.20 54.96 15.05
CA TYR A 68 -21.00 55.38 16.44
C TYR A 68 -20.35 56.77 16.49
N GLU A 69 -19.28 56.99 15.72
CA GLU A 69 -18.59 58.29 15.63
C GLU A 69 -19.51 59.40 15.10
N ALA A 70 -20.35 59.11 14.10
CA ALA A 70 -21.34 60.04 13.59
C ALA A 70 -22.43 60.39 14.63
N CYS A 71 -22.92 59.40 15.39
CA CYS A 71 -23.87 59.64 16.48
C CYS A 71 -23.26 60.50 17.59
N GLN A 72 -21.99 60.27 17.94
CA GLN A 72 -21.24 61.03 18.93
C GLN A 72 -21.05 62.51 18.53
N ALA A 73 -20.76 62.77 17.25
CA ALA A 73 -20.59 64.13 16.75
C ALA A 73 -21.84 64.99 17.02
N GLY A 74 -23.04 64.42 16.83
CA GLY A 74 -24.32 65.09 17.07
C GLY A 74 -24.85 65.02 18.51
N ALA A 75 -24.20 64.30 19.42
CA ALA A 75 -24.67 64.13 20.80
C ALA A 75 -24.51 65.42 21.63
N PRO A 76 -25.40 65.73 22.58
CA PRO A 76 -25.19 66.84 23.52
C PRO A 76 -24.09 66.51 24.55
N GLY A 77 -23.34 67.51 25.01
CA GLY A 77 -22.34 67.35 26.08
C GLY A 77 -20.96 67.95 25.77
N PRO A 78 -20.07 68.02 26.78
CA PRO A 78 -18.73 68.57 26.62
C PRO A 78 -17.83 67.68 25.76
N GLN A 79 -16.94 68.31 24.97
CA GLN A 79 -16.08 67.61 24.01
C GLN A 79 -15.17 66.56 24.67
N SER A 80 -14.70 66.82 25.90
CA SER A 80 -13.84 65.90 26.67
C SER A 80 -14.51 64.55 26.96
N LEU A 81 -15.81 64.54 27.26
CA LEU A 81 -16.56 63.29 27.46
C LEU A 81 -16.74 62.53 26.15
N LYS A 82 -17.05 63.24 25.06
CA LYS A 82 -17.20 62.64 23.72
C LYS A 82 -15.91 61.98 23.24
N ASP A 83 -14.77 62.62 23.48
CA ASP A 83 -13.46 62.08 23.11
C ASP A 83 -13.08 60.86 23.97
N ALA A 84 -13.40 60.87 25.25
CA ALA A 84 -13.21 59.72 26.13
C ALA A 84 -14.07 58.51 25.71
N GLU A 85 -15.35 58.74 25.41
CA GLU A 85 -16.27 57.70 24.92
C GLU A 85 -15.85 57.16 23.55
N ARG A 86 -15.36 58.02 22.65
CA ARG A 86 -14.79 57.59 21.35
C ARG A 86 -13.58 56.70 21.54
N ALA A 87 -12.63 57.09 22.39
CA ALA A 87 -11.44 56.30 22.66
C ALA A 87 -11.79 54.93 23.27
N ASP A 88 -12.78 54.89 24.17
CA ASP A 88 -13.25 53.63 24.74
C ASP A 88 -13.92 52.73 23.69
N ALA A 89 -14.83 53.28 22.88
CA ALA A 89 -15.49 52.55 21.80
C ALA A 89 -14.47 51.96 20.82
N GLN A 90 -13.45 52.72 20.41
CA GLN A 90 -12.39 52.23 19.53
C GLN A 90 -11.66 51.01 20.10
N ARG A 91 -11.35 50.99 21.41
CA ARG A 91 -10.77 49.81 22.08
C ARG A 91 -11.73 48.62 22.04
N GLN A 92 -13.01 48.84 22.33
CA GLN A 92 -14.02 47.78 22.29
C GLN A 92 -14.15 47.18 20.89
N PHE A 93 -14.18 48.00 19.83
CA PHE A 93 -14.24 47.51 18.45
C PHE A 93 -13.03 46.66 18.05
N GLN A 94 -11.83 46.95 18.56
CA GLN A 94 -10.66 46.08 18.33
C GLN A 94 -10.80 44.72 19.01
N LEU A 95 -11.31 44.69 20.25
CA LEU A 95 -11.58 43.43 20.96
C LEU A 95 -12.62 42.59 20.23
N LEU A 96 -13.68 43.23 19.74
CA LEU A 96 -14.74 42.59 18.96
C LEU A 96 -14.23 41.97 17.65
N ARG A 97 -13.27 42.63 16.96
CA ARG A 97 -12.62 42.05 15.78
C ARG A 97 -11.86 40.77 16.13
N GLY A 98 -11.10 40.77 17.22
CA GLY A 98 -10.39 39.58 17.70
C GLY A 98 -11.35 38.43 18.02
N ALA A 99 -12.48 38.74 18.67
CA ALA A 99 -13.51 37.76 18.99
C ALA A 99 -14.16 37.15 17.72
N LEU A 100 -14.46 37.96 16.70
CA LEU A 100 -14.95 37.46 15.40
C LEU A 100 -13.94 36.53 14.73
N GLN A 101 -12.66 36.91 14.69
CA GLN A 101 -11.61 36.07 14.09
C GLN A 101 -11.48 34.72 14.81
N GLN A 102 -11.53 34.72 16.14
CA GLN A 102 -11.48 33.49 16.93
C GLN A 102 -12.69 32.60 16.66
N ARG A 103 -13.90 33.18 16.61
CA ARG A 103 -15.13 32.46 16.26
C ARG A 103 -15.03 31.83 14.87
N ASP A 104 -14.60 32.59 13.87
CA ASP A 104 -14.49 32.12 12.48
C ASP A 104 -13.46 30.98 12.37
N HIS A 105 -12.36 31.09 13.11
CA HIS A 105 -11.37 30.01 13.21
C HIS A 105 -11.97 28.73 13.80
N LEU A 106 -12.73 28.82 14.89
CA LEU A 106 -13.39 27.68 15.52
C LEU A 106 -14.44 27.05 14.59
N GLN A 107 -15.27 27.85 13.92
CA GLN A 107 -16.24 27.34 12.94
C GLN A 107 -15.56 26.65 11.75
N ALA A 108 -14.44 27.19 11.27
CA ALA A 108 -13.67 26.56 10.20
C ALA A 108 -13.03 25.23 10.64
N LEU A 109 -12.67 25.09 11.92
CA LEU A 109 -12.22 23.82 12.49
C LEU A 109 -13.37 22.82 12.61
N GLU A 110 -14.52 23.22 13.15
CA GLU A 110 -15.71 22.37 13.26
C GLU A 110 -16.18 21.89 11.88
N THR A 111 -16.24 22.79 10.89
CA THR A 111 -16.63 22.45 9.52
C THR A 111 -15.67 21.43 8.90
N ARG A 112 -14.36 21.60 9.12
CA ARG A 112 -13.35 20.63 8.68
C ARG A 112 -13.51 19.27 9.37
N GLN A 113 -13.76 19.27 10.68
CA GLN A 113 -14.00 18.03 11.45
C GLN A 113 -15.26 17.32 10.96
N ALA A 114 -16.36 18.04 10.76
CA ALA A 114 -17.61 17.49 10.25
C ALA A 114 -17.45 16.89 8.83
N GLY A 115 -16.76 17.61 7.93
CA GLY A 115 -16.46 17.11 6.58
C GLY A 115 -15.59 15.85 6.61
N THR A 116 -14.61 15.82 7.50
CA THR A 116 -13.74 14.66 7.71
C THR A 116 -14.51 13.46 8.27
N GLN A 117 -15.37 13.69 9.27
CA GLN A 117 -16.20 12.65 9.87
C GLN A 117 -17.21 12.07 8.86
N ALA A 118 -17.78 12.91 7.99
CA ALA A 118 -18.60 12.46 6.88
C ALA A 118 -17.81 11.62 5.87
N ALA A 119 -16.56 11.99 5.57
CA ALA A 119 -15.68 11.21 4.71
C ALA A 119 -15.35 9.83 5.30
N VAL A 120 -15.08 9.74 6.60
CA VAL A 120 -14.90 8.45 7.31
C VAL A 120 -16.17 7.60 7.16
N ALA A 121 -17.34 8.14 7.52
CA ALA A 121 -18.60 7.40 7.50
C ALA A 121 -18.97 6.90 6.09
N GLN A 122 -18.68 7.69 5.05
CA GLN A 122 -18.98 7.34 3.66
C GLN A 122 -17.94 6.39 3.04
N SER A 123 -16.74 6.30 3.61
CA SER A 123 -15.69 5.42 3.08
C SER A 123 -16.03 3.94 3.24
N GLY A 124 -16.87 3.57 4.22
CA GLY A 124 -17.17 2.17 4.55
C GLY A 124 -15.91 1.37 4.91
N ALA A 125 -14.89 2.05 5.41
CA ALA A 125 -13.56 1.51 5.67
C ALA A 125 -13.37 1.33 7.19
N ALA A 126 -13.08 0.11 7.63
CA ALA A 126 -12.89 -0.21 9.05
C ALA A 126 -11.57 0.33 9.61
N GLN A 127 -10.57 0.58 8.75
CA GLN A 127 -9.23 1.00 9.16
C GLN A 127 -9.00 2.51 9.04
N ILE A 128 -10.02 3.28 8.65
CA ILE A 128 -9.94 4.74 8.54
C ILE A 128 -10.60 5.36 9.78
N SER A 129 -9.89 6.29 10.40
CA SER A 129 -10.38 7.12 11.50
C SER A 129 -10.02 8.58 11.27
N GLN A 130 -10.42 9.45 12.19
CA GLN A 130 -10.02 10.86 12.17
C GLN A 130 -9.42 11.26 13.51
N SER A 131 -8.35 12.05 13.44
CA SER A 131 -7.68 12.64 14.60
C SER A 131 -7.52 14.13 14.33
N SER A 132 -8.11 14.97 15.19
CA SER A 132 -8.03 16.43 15.09
C SER A 132 -8.40 16.99 13.70
N GLY A 133 -9.38 16.40 13.02
CA GLY A 133 -9.80 16.82 11.69
C GLY A 133 -8.90 16.33 10.55
N THR A 134 -7.98 15.42 10.81
CA THR A 134 -7.15 14.75 9.79
C THR A 134 -7.50 13.27 9.71
N LEU A 135 -7.76 12.78 8.49
CA LEU A 135 -7.98 11.35 8.27
C LEU A 135 -6.68 10.56 8.51
N THR A 136 -6.83 9.46 9.21
CA THR A 136 -5.76 8.54 9.57
C THR A 136 -6.14 7.13 9.13
N TRP A 137 -5.20 6.40 8.56
CA TRP A 137 -5.38 4.99 8.21
C TRP A 137 -4.46 4.11 9.04
N ALA A 138 -5.05 3.15 9.75
CA ALA A 138 -4.34 2.17 10.57
C ALA A 138 -4.15 0.87 9.78
N TYR A 139 -2.94 0.63 9.29
CA TYR A 139 -2.61 -0.55 8.48
C TYR A 139 -1.74 -1.53 9.24
N THR A 140 -1.77 -2.79 8.79
CA THR A 140 -0.88 -3.85 9.27
C THR A 140 -0.17 -4.49 8.09
N ARG A 141 1.03 -5.03 8.34
CA ARG A 141 1.75 -5.86 7.38
C ARG A 141 1.68 -7.31 7.81
N GLN A 142 1.79 -8.22 6.86
CA GLN A 142 1.83 -9.65 7.14
C GLN A 142 2.91 -10.26 6.26
N SER A 143 3.95 -10.79 6.88
CA SER A 143 5.04 -11.44 6.17
C SER A 143 4.60 -12.77 5.59
N SER A 144 5.12 -13.13 4.42
CA SER A 144 4.96 -14.45 3.82
C SER A 144 5.27 -15.55 4.85
N GLY A 145 4.28 -16.41 5.11
CA GLY A 145 4.39 -17.51 6.08
C GLY A 145 3.97 -17.22 7.53
N SER A 146 3.69 -15.97 7.89
CA SER A 146 3.09 -15.64 9.19
C SER A 146 1.56 -15.59 9.07
N THR A 147 0.86 -16.21 10.02
CA THR A 147 -0.59 -16.06 10.19
C THR A 147 -0.96 -14.83 11.02
N LEU A 148 0.03 -14.22 11.68
CA LEU A 148 -0.15 -13.04 12.52
C LEU A 148 0.26 -11.79 11.76
N ALA A 149 -0.66 -10.83 11.73
CA ALA A 149 -0.38 -9.47 11.26
C ALA A 149 0.55 -8.75 12.26
N SER A 150 1.35 -7.82 11.74
CA SER A 150 2.20 -6.95 12.54
C SER A 150 1.38 -6.06 13.46
N THR A 151 2.06 -5.40 14.39
CA THR A 151 1.46 -4.27 15.13
C THR A 151 0.92 -3.22 14.15
N PRO A 152 -0.25 -2.62 14.45
CA PRO A 152 -0.82 -1.55 13.63
C PRO A 152 0.13 -0.35 13.52
N ARG A 153 0.20 0.22 12.33
CA ARG A 153 0.92 1.46 12.01
C ARG A 153 -0.08 2.45 11.44
N SER A 154 0.16 3.73 11.61
CA SER A 154 -0.74 4.78 11.11
C SER A 154 -0.03 5.71 10.14
N ILE A 155 -0.75 6.13 9.10
CA ILE A 155 -0.40 7.26 8.26
C ILE A 155 -1.57 8.23 8.15
N THR A 156 -1.27 9.48 7.86
CA THR A 156 -2.27 10.53 7.61
C THR A 156 -2.32 10.86 6.12
N CYS A 157 -3.37 11.55 5.67
CA CYS A 157 -3.43 12.04 4.27
C CYS A 157 -2.31 13.02 3.90
N ALA A 158 -1.68 13.63 4.91
CA ALA A 158 -0.59 14.58 4.73
C ALA A 158 0.77 13.92 4.49
N GLU A 159 0.87 12.60 4.70
CA GLU A 159 2.14 11.86 4.70
C GLU A 159 2.09 10.62 3.78
N PRO A 160 1.65 10.74 2.50
CA PRO A 160 1.58 9.60 1.60
C PRO A 160 2.97 8.99 1.29
N GLU A 161 4.04 9.75 1.45
CA GLU A 161 5.42 9.25 1.33
C GLU A 161 5.78 8.21 2.40
N LYS A 162 4.98 8.07 3.46
CA LYS A 162 5.14 7.05 4.50
C LYS A 162 4.40 5.74 4.18
N LEU A 163 3.81 5.62 2.99
CA LEU A 163 3.27 4.35 2.52
C LEU A 163 4.37 3.28 2.49
N PRO A 164 4.05 2.02 2.79
CA PRO A 164 5.02 0.93 2.63
C PRO A 164 5.48 0.81 1.18
N GLU A 165 6.78 0.60 0.98
CA GLU A 165 7.36 0.38 -0.35
C GLU A 165 6.76 -0.85 -1.05
N ASP A 166 6.59 -1.95 -0.32
CA ASP A 166 5.92 -3.16 -0.83
C ASP A 166 4.47 -3.22 -0.32
N LEU A 167 3.53 -2.81 -1.16
CA LEU A 167 2.11 -2.80 -0.84
C LEU A 167 1.49 -4.21 -0.81
N LEU A 168 2.11 -5.22 -1.42
CA LEU A 168 1.64 -6.61 -1.33
C LEU A 168 1.96 -7.25 0.03
N SER A 169 2.92 -6.67 0.77
CA SER A 169 3.22 -7.04 2.16
C SER A 169 2.17 -6.55 3.17
N LEU A 170 1.29 -5.61 2.77
CA LEU A 170 0.14 -5.21 3.58
C LEU A 170 -0.77 -6.40 3.83
N SER A 171 -1.41 -6.48 4.99
CA SER A 171 -2.44 -7.51 5.23
C SER A 171 -3.58 -7.41 4.21
N PRO A 172 -4.30 -8.51 3.90
CA PRO A 172 -5.36 -8.51 2.89
C PRO A 172 -6.43 -7.44 3.13
N GLN A 173 -6.78 -7.20 4.39
CA GLN A 173 -7.70 -6.12 4.78
C GLN A 173 -7.11 -4.74 4.45
N SER A 174 -5.84 -4.50 4.82
CA SER A 174 -5.18 -3.22 4.54
C SER A 174 -5.07 -2.94 3.03
N GLN A 175 -4.81 -3.97 2.21
CA GLN A 175 -4.81 -3.81 0.75
C GLN A 175 -6.17 -3.41 0.17
N LEU A 176 -7.28 -3.89 0.77
CA LEU A 176 -8.65 -3.53 0.34
C LEU A 176 -9.04 -2.12 0.81
N GLU A 177 -8.46 -1.66 1.90
CA GLU A 177 -8.82 -0.39 2.55
C GLU A 177 -8.01 0.79 2.02
N LEU A 178 -6.79 0.56 1.50
CA LEU A 178 -5.93 1.60 0.94
C LEU A 178 -6.61 2.45 -0.16
N PRO A 179 -7.31 1.86 -1.17
CA PRO A 179 -8.02 2.66 -2.17
C PRO A 179 -9.16 3.49 -1.57
N LYS A 180 -9.85 2.97 -0.54
CA LYS A 180 -10.90 3.70 0.17
C LYS A 180 -10.32 4.89 0.94
N PHE A 181 -9.14 4.70 1.55
CA PHE A 181 -8.43 5.74 2.26
C PHE A 181 -7.99 6.87 1.33
N TYR A 182 -7.38 6.54 0.20
CA TYR A 182 -7.06 7.52 -0.82
C TYR A 182 -8.30 8.31 -1.28
N ALA A 183 -9.43 7.63 -1.57
CA ALA A 183 -10.66 8.30 -1.99
C ALA A 183 -11.22 9.25 -0.91
N ALA A 184 -11.17 8.85 0.36
CA ALA A 184 -11.58 9.68 1.48
C ALA A 184 -10.66 10.91 1.63
N CYS A 185 -9.34 10.72 1.54
CA CYS A 185 -8.35 11.81 1.56
C CYS A 185 -8.57 12.82 0.43
N ALA A 186 -8.79 12.34 -0.79
CA ALA A 186 -9.02 13.17 -1.96
C ALA A 186 -10.32 13.98 -1.82
N LYS A 187 -11.40 13.35 -1.35
CA LYS A 187 -12.68 14.02 -1.12
C LYS A 187 -12.61 15.08 -0.02
N ALA A 188 -11.82 14.82 1.03
CA ALA A 188 -11.58 15.76 2.12
C ALA A 188 -10.58 16.87 1.74
N GLN A 189 -9.97 16.82 0.55
CA GLN A 189 -8.92 17.74 0.09
C GLN A 189 -7.72 17.81 1.06
N GLN A 190 -7.38 16.67 1.69
CA GLN A 190 -6.31 16.59 2.69
C GLN A 190 -4.98 16.08 2.15
N ILE A 191 -4.91 15.80 0.84
CA ILE A 191 -3.66 15.35 0.20
C ILE A 191 -2.89 16.57 -0.29
N PRO A 192 -1.60 16.73 0.07
CA PRO A 192 -0.75 17.79 -0.46
C PRO A 192 -0.66 17.71 -1.99
N GLY A 193 -0.66 18.86 -2.69
CA GLY A 193 -0.78 18.91 -4.15
C GLY A 193 0.29 18.12 -4.92
N SER A 194 1.54 18.12 -4.46
CA SER A 194 2.63 17.32 -5.08
C SER A 194 2.56 15.82 -4.75
N ALA A 195 1.87 15.46 -3.67
CA ALA A 195 1.84 14.11 -3.14
C ALA A 195 0.61 13.30 -3.63
N ALA A 196 -0.40 14.00 -4.15
CA ALA A 196 -1.61 13.39 -4.69
C ALA A 196 -1.34 12.47 -5.90
N VAL A 197 -0.40 12.85 -6.76
CA VAL A 197 -0.02 12.04 -7.93
C VAL A 197 0.62 10.73 -7.48
N LEU A 198 1.64 10.80 -6.63
CA LEU A 198 2.33 9.61 -6.11
C LEU A 198 1.39 8.67 -5.36
N PHE A 199 0.51 9.21 -4.52
CA PHE A 199 -0.45 8.37 -3.79
C PHE A 199 -1.42 7.67 -4.76
N LYS A 200 -1.90 8.39 -5.78
CA LYS A 200 -2.76 7.79 -6.80
C LYS A 200 -2.04 6.65 -7.54
N GLU A 201 -0.79 6.88 -7.96
CA GLU A 201 0.05 5.87 -8.63
C GLU A 201 0.22 4.62 -7.76
N SER A 202 0.52 4.77 -6.47
CA SER A 202 0.64 3.64 -5.53
C SER A 202 -0.65 2.80 -5.43
N VAL A 203 -1.82 3.45 -5.44
CA VAL A 203 -3.11 2.74 -5.39
C VAL A 203 -3.38 1.99 -6.69
N GLU A 204 -3.05 2.60 -7.83
CA GLU A 204 -3.21 1.99 -9.15
C GLU A 204 -2.23 0.82 -9.35
N GLU A 205 -0.99 0.96 -8.89
CA GLU A 205 0.02 -0.10 -8.89
C GLU A 205 -0.44 -1.29 -8.05
N LEU A 206 -0.94 -1.07 -6.82
CA LEU A 206 -1.51 -2.15 -6.01
C LEU A 206 -2.65 -2.87 -6.73
N ALA A 207 -3.53 -2.14 -7.42
CA ALA A 207 -4.63 -2.75 -8.17
C ALA A 207 -4.11 -3.63 -9.32
N GLN A 208 -3.12 -3.16 -10.07
CA GLN A 208 -2.48 -3.91 -11.15
C GLN A 208 -1.76 -5.16 -10.62
N GLU A 209 -1.02 -5.03 -9.52
CA GLU A 209 -0.31 -6.14 -8.89
C GLU A 209 -1.28 -7.22 -8.39
N ARG A 210 -2.40 -6.83 -7.77
CA ARG A 210 -3.45 -7.77 -7.35
C ARG A 210 -4.11 -8.48 -8.53
N GLN A 211 -4.31 -7.80 -9.66
CA GLN A 211 -4.83 -8.42 -10.87
C GLN A 211 -3.82 -9.44 -11.45
N ALA A 212 -2.54 -9.08 -11.50
CA ALA A 212 -1.47 -9.97 -11.95
C ALA A 212 -1.35 -11.20 -11.04
N GLN A 213 -1.47 -11.01 -9.73
CA GLN A 213 -1.49 -12.09 -8.73
C GLN A 213 -2.69 -13.03 -8.93
N ALA A 214 -3.90 -12.49 -9.10
CA ALA A 214 -5.08 -13.28 -9.38
C ALA A 214 -4.94 -14.10 -10.68
N ALA A 215 -4.34 -13.50 -11.71
CA ALA A 215 -4.03 -14.20 -12.96
C ALA A 215 -3.02 -15.33 -12.77
N PHE A 216 -1.97 -15.13 -11.97
CA PHE A 216 -1.01 -16.17 -11.60
C PHE A 216 -1.70 -17.33 -10.87
N ILE A 217 -2.47 -17.05 -9.81
CA ILE A 217 -3.23 -18.05 -9.05
C ILE A 217 -4.15 -18.85 -9.98
N SER A 218 -4.86 -18.17 -10.88
CA SER A 218 -5.73 -18.81 -11.85
C SER A 218 -4.97 -19.74 -12.78
N ARG A 219 -3.83 -19.28 -13.33
CA ARG A 219 -3.03 -20.09 -14.27
C ARG A 219 -2.43 -21.32 -13.61
N VAL A 220 -1.95 -21.21 -12.36
CA VAL A 220 -1.50 -22.36 -11.58
C VAL A 220 -2.64 -23.36 -11.41
N ARG A 221 -3.82 -22.90 -10.97
CA ARG A 221 -4.99 -23.77 -10.80
C ARG A 221 -5.37 -24.48 -12.09
N THR A 222 -5.36 -23.76 -13.22
CA THR A 222 -5.63 -24.34 -14.54
C THR A 222 -4.61 -25.43 -14.90
N LEU A 223 -3.31 -25.18 -14.70
CA LEU A 223 -2.28 -26.16 -15.03
C LEU A 223 -2.32 -27.40 -14.12
N VAL A 224 -2.58 -27.20 -12.82
CA VAL A 224 -2.77 -28.30 -11.86
C VAL A 224 -3.94 -29.19 -12.24
N ALA A 225 -5.03 -28.61 -12.76
CA ALA A 225 -6.21 -29.35 -13.23
C ALA A 225 -6.06 -29.91 -14.66
N ALA A 226 -5.03 -29.50 -15.41
CA ALA A 226 -4.82 -29.93 -16.78
C ALA A 226 -4.38 -31.42 -16.86
N PRO A 227 -4.63 -32.11 -17.98
CA PRO A 227 -4.09 -33.44 -18.22
C PRO A 227 -2.56 -33.48 -18.11
N THR A 228 -2.02 -34.61 -17.65
CA THR A 228 -0.59 -34.82 -17.40
C THR A 228 0.30 -34.47 -18.61
N GLN A 229 -0.20 -34.66 -19.84
CA GLN A 229 0.53 -34.31 -21.07
C GLN A 229 0.77 -32.79 -21.24
N GLN A 230 -0.05 -31.95 -20.60
CA GLN A 230 0.09 -30.48 -20.62
C GLN A 230 0.94 -29.95 -19.45
N GLN A 231 1.17 -30.78 -18.43
CA GLN A 231 2.04 -30.50 -17.29
C GLN A 231 3.48 -30.85 -17.65
N THR A 232 4.13 -30.00 -18.43
CA THR A 232 5.50 -30.19 -18.94
C THR A 232 6.47 -29.25 -18.22
N ASP A 233 7.77 -29.50 -18.36
CA ASP A 233 8.79 -28.57 -17.88
C ASP A 233 8.56 -27.13 -18.38
N GLN A 234 8.15 -26.97 -19.65
CA GLN A 234 7.91 -25.65 -20.24
C GLN A 234 6.74 -24.92 -19.58
N SER A 235 5.60 -25.59 -19.34
CA SER A 235 4.43 -24.94 -18.75
C SER A 235 4.63 -24.61 -17.27
N VAL A 236 5.30 -25.48 -16.51
CA VAL A 236 5.66 -25.22 -15.12
C VAL A 236 6.68 -24.08 -15.01
N SER A 237 7.75 -24.12 -15.81
CA SER A 237 8.80 -23.08 -15.81
C SER A 237 8.25 -21.71 -16.20
N ALA A 238 7.27 -21.64 -17.10
CA ALA A 238 6.61 -20.38 -17.46
C ALA A 238 5.89 -19.75 -16.26
N LEU A 239 5.24 -20.56 -15.42
CA LEU A 239 4.57 -20.08 -14.21
C LEU A 239 5.55 -19.71 -13.11
N GLU A 240 6.63 -20.48 -12.92
CA GLU A 240 7.68 -20.14 -11.95
C GLU A 240 8.35 -18.81 -12.28
N LYS A 241 8.64 -18.55 -13.57
CA LYS A 241 9.18 -17.25 -14.03
C LYS A 241 8.20 -16.10 -13.84
N ALA A 242 6.90 -16.37 -13.93
CA ALA A 242 5.85 -15.38 -13.68
C ALA A 242 5.59 -15.14 -12.18
N ASN A 243 6.10 -16.00 -11.30
CA ASN A 243 5.89 -15.88 -9.87
C ASN A 243 6.83 -14.82 -9.25
N ARG A 244 6.34 -13.58 -9.20
CA ARG A 244 6.99 -12.46 -8.53
C ARG A 244 6.38 -12.11 -7.17
N PHE A 245 5.44 -12.90 -6.66
CA PHE A 245 4.58 -12.55 -5.53
C PHE A 245 5.06 -13.14 -4.20
N GLN A 246 6.34 -13.46 -4.07
CA GLN A 246 6.91 -14.18 -2.91
C GLN A 246 6.71 -13.45 -1.56
N SER A 247 6.62 -12.11 -1.59
CA SER A 247 6.37 -11.27 -0.41
C SER A 247 4.89 -11.07 -0.09
N SER A 248 3.99 -11.63 -0.91
CA SER A 248 2.54 -11.48 -0.74
C SER A 248 2.06 -11.98 0.61
N SER A 249 1.13 -11.24 1.19
CA SER A 249 0.37 -11.67 2.36
C SER A 249 -0.86 -12.53 2.03
N ASP A 250 -1.26 -12.62 0.75
CA ASP A 250 -2.46 -13.36 0.32
C ASP A 250 -2.29 -14.88 0.49
N PRO A 251 -3.10 -15.55 1.33
CA PRO A 251 -3.05 -16.99 1.51
C PRO A 251 -3.26 -17.79 0.21
N ALA A 252 -4.06 -17.28 -0.73
CA ALA A 252 -4.33 -17.95 -1.99
C ALA A 252 -3.11 -17.97 -2.91
N GLU A 253 -2.27 -16.94 -2.85
CA GLU A 253 -0.98 -16.91 -3.56
C GLU A 253 -0.05 -17.99 -3.00
N LYS A 254 0.09 -18.06 -1.66
CA LYS A 254 0.92 -19.09 -1.03
C LYS A 254 0.49 -20.49 -1.42
N ILE A 255 -0.81 -20.77 -1.39
CA ILE A 255 -1.36 -22.07 -1.82
C ILE A 255 -1.02 -22.34 -3.28
N ALA A 256 -1.13 -21.36 -4.18
CA ALA A 256 -0.75 -21.52 -5.58
C ALA A 256 0.76 -21.79 -5.73
N SER A 257 1.60 -21.07 -5.00
CA SER A 257 3.05 -21.30 -4.99
C SER A 257 3.40 -22.71 -4.51
N ASP A 258 2.77 -23.21 -3.44
CA ASP A 258 2.95 -24.57 -2.94
C ASP A 258 2.47 -25.62 -3.96
N GLN A 259 1.33 -25.38 -4.61
CA GLN A 259 0.82 -26.25 -5.69
C GLN A 259 1.75 -26.30 -6.90
N LEU A 260 2.34 -25.16 -7.27
CA LEU A 260 3.30 -25.08 -8.36
C LEU A 260 4.59 -25.85 -8.02
N ALA A 261 5.08 -25.73 -6.78
CA ALA A 261 6.24 -26.50 -6.31
C ALA A 261 5.99 -28.01 -6.31
N GLU A 262 4.80 -28.45 -5.89
CA GLU A 262 4.42 -29.86 -5.95
C GLU A 262 4.27 -30.35 -7.39
N LEU A 263 3.68 -29.54 -8.27
CA LEU A 263 3.57 -29.85 -9.69
C LEU A 263 4.96 -30.00 -10.32
N ARG A 264 5.88 -29.08 -10.00
CA ARG A 264 7.29 -29.16 -10.42
C ARG A 264 7.91 -30.48 -10.01
N ARG A 265 7.76 -30.91 -8.74
CA ARG A 265 8.27 -32.21 -8.28
C ARG A 265 7.74 -33.39 -9.10
N LYS A 266 6.45 -33.38 -9.46
CA LYS A 266 5.83 -34.44 -10.27
C LYS A 266 6.34 -34.47 -11.70
N VAL A 267 6.48 -33.30 -12.33
CA VAL A 267 7.06 -33.18 -13.68
C VAL A 267 8.50 -33.69 -13.67
N ASP A 268 9.27 -33.30 -12.65
CA ASP A 268 10.67 -33.71 -12.49
C ASP A 268 10.81 -35.22 -12.35
N ALA A 269 9.99 -35.85 -11.52
CA ALA A 269 10.00 -37.31 -11.36
C ALA A 269 9.73 -38.06 -12.68
N ARG A 270 8.96 -37.46 -13.59
CA ARG A 270 8.56 -38.06 -14.87
C ARG A 270 9.57 -37.80 -15.99
N GLU A 271 10.13 -36.60 -16.05
CA GLU A 271 10.96 -36.14 -17.18
C GLU A 271 12.46 -36.22 -16.89
N CYS A 272 12.89 -36.06 -15.64
CA CYS A 272 14.32 -36.02 -15.31
C CYS A 272 15.04 -37.36 -15.57
N ALA A 273 14.36 -38.49 -15.40
CA ALA A 273 14.95 -39.81 -15.72
C ALA A 273 15.37 -39.91 -17.20
N GLU A 274 14.56 -39.40 -18.12
CA GLU A 274 14.88 -39.38 -19.55
C GLU A 274 16.01 -38.39 -19.86
N HIS A 275 16.07 -37.24 -19.18
CA HIS A 275 17.21 -36.33 -19.30
C HIS A 275 18.51 -36.97 -18.81
N GLY A 276 18.48 -37.71 -17.70
CA GLY A 276 19.63 -38.46 -17.21
C GLY A 276 20.11 -39.53 -18.20
N LYS A 277 19.17 -40.26 -18.82
CA LYS A 277 19.49 -41.24 -19.87
C LYS A 277 20.13 -40.58 -21.10
N ARG A 278 19.58 -39.48 -21.59
CA ARG A 278 20.14 -38.73 -22.74
C ARG A 278 21.50 -38.11 -22.43
N ALA A 279 21.73 -37.74 -21.17
CA ALA A 279 23.02 -37.29 -20.67
C ALA A 279 24.08 -38.38 -20.60
N GLY A 280 23.73 -39.67 -20.78
CA GLY A 280 24.65 -40.79 -20.67
C GLY A 280 24.88 -41.29 -19.25
N ILE A 281 23.97 -40.98 -18.30
CA ILE A 281 24.01 -41.56 -16.95
C ILE A 281 23.60 -43.03 -17.04
N PRO A 282 24.47 -43.98 -16.61
CA PRO A 282 24.15 -45.40 -16.55
C PRO A 282 22.95 -45.70 -15.65
N GLU A 283 22.26 -46.81 -15.90
CA GLU A 283 21.07 -47.19 -15.14
C GLU A 283 21.38 -47.39 -13.65
N GLU A 284 22.52 -47.99 -13.34
CA GLU A 284 22.99 -48.22 -11.97
C GLU A 284 23.37 -46.93 -11.21
N LEU A 285 23.46 -45.79 -11.90
CA LEU A 285 23.76 -44.48 -11.30
C LEU A 285 22.57 -43.51 -11.34
N ARG A 286 21.37 -43.97 -11.74
CA ARG A 286 20.18 -43.09 -11.77
C ARG A 286 19.77 -42.59 -10.39
N GLU A 287 19.91 -43.44 -9.39
CA GLU A 287 19.62 -43.11 -7.98
C GLU A 287 20.87 -42.59 -7.25
N ALA A 288 22.01 -42.47 -7.95
CA ALA A 288 23.23 -42.01 -7.33
C ALA A 288 23.10 -40.57 -6.83
N GLN A 289 23.69 -40.34 -5.67
CA GLN A 289 23.82 -39.02 -5.08
C GLN A 289 25.16 -38.41 -5.47
N TYR A 290 25.20 -37.10 -5.65
CA TYR A 290 26.40 -36.31 -5.86
C TYR A 290 26.65 -35.41 -4.65
N LEU A 291 27.88 -35.43 -4.15
CA LEU A 291 28.29 -34.59 -3.03
C LEU A 291 28.51 -33.15 -3.52
N ILE A 292 27.49 -32.30 -3.39
CA ILE A 292 27.57 -30.85 -3.67
C ILE A 292 28.21 -30.12 -2.48
N GLU A 293 27.76 -30.46 -1.28
CA GLU A 293 28.25 -29.92 0.00
C GLU A 293 28.36 -31.05 1.01
N TRP A 294 29.26 -30.93 1.99
CA TRP A 294 29.60 -32.02 2.93
C TRP A 294 28.41 -32.56 3.74
N ALA A 295 27.32 -31.81 3.85
CA ALA A 295 26.12 -32.20 4.58
C ALA A 295 24.87 -32.36 3.69
N THR A 296 24.97 -32.17 2.37
CA THR A 296 23.79 -32.12 1.50
C THR A 296 24.09 -32.74 0.14
N PRO A 297 24.07 -34.08 0.04
CA PRO A 297 24.10 -34.74 -1.25
C PRO A 297 22.84 -34.41 -2.06
N ALA A 298 22.97 -34.34 -3.39
CA ALA A 298 21.87 -34.10 -4.30
C ALA A 298 21.78 -35.21 -5.36
N PRO A 299 20.59 -35.53 -5.90
CA PRO A 299 20.47 -36.55 -6.95
C PRO A 299 21.28 -36.17 -8.21
N LEU A 300 22.09 -37.10 -8.73
CA LEU A 300 22.87 -36.88 -9.96
C LEU A 300 21.97 -36.52 -11.15
N VAL A 301 20.86 -37.24 -11.29
CA VAL A 301 19.85 -37.02 -12.34
C VAL A 301 19.24 -35.61 -12.24
N GLY A 302 19.19 -35.02 -11.05
CA GLY A 302 18.75 -33.64 -10.85
C GLY A 302 19.60 -32.62 -11.61
N MET A 303 20.91 -32.85 -11.74
CA MET A 303 21.81 -31.97 -12.50
C MET A 303 21.59 -32.06 -14.00
N ALA A 304 21.43 -33.27 -14.55
CA ALA A 304 21.09 -33.46 -15.96
C ALA A 304 19.75 -32.80 -16.31
N CYS A 305 18.79 -32.90 -15.39
CA CYS A 305 17.50 -32.25 -15.53
C CYS A 305 17.62 -30.73 -15.52
N ALA A 306 18.29 -30.15 -14.52
CA ALA A 306 18.53 -28.72 -14.45
C ALA A 306 19.24 -28.17 -15.70
N ALA A 307 20.23 -28.90 -16.22
CA ALA A 307 20.91 -28.54 -17.46
C ALA A 307 19.94 -28.50 -18.64
N ALA A 308 19.10 -29.54 -18.79
CA ALA A 308 18.12 -29.61 -19.87
C ALA A 308 17.12 -28.44 -19.83
N ARG A 309 16.63 -28.04 -18.64
CA ARG A 309 15.72 -26.89 -18.48
C ARG A 309 16.32 -25.58 -18.94
N ASN A 310 17.60 -25.39 -18.64
CA ASN A 310 18.32 -24.16 -18.96
C ASN A 310 18.97 -24.21 -20.35
N GLY A 311 18.69 -25.23 -21.16
CA GLY A 311 19.27 -25.39 -22.50
C GLY A 311 20.78 -25.63 -22.48
N VAL A 312 21.34 -26.08 -21.36
CA VAL A 312 22.77 -26.34 -21.18
C VAL A 312 23.08 -27.80 -21.47
N SER A 313 24.19 -28.08 -22.17
CA SER A 313 24.63 -29.45 -22.40
C SER A 313 25.25 -30.04 -21.13
N PHE A 314 24.69 -31.14 -20.64
CA PHE A 314 25.25 -31.98 -19.59
C PHE A 314 25.57 -33.35 -20.16
N ARG A 315 26.78 -33.85 -19.92
CA ARG A 315 27.21 -35.17 -20.36
C ARG A 315 27.91 -35.91 -19.23
N PHE A 316 27.41 -37.10 -18.92
CA PHE A 316 28.05 -38.05 -18.03
C PHE A 316 28.93 -39.01 -18.85
N SER A 317 30.10 -39.31 -18.31
CA SER A 317 31.06 -40.27 -18.87
C SER A 317 31.37 -41.30 -17.79
N ALA A 318 30.75 -42.46 -17.91
CA ALA A 318 31.01 -43.59 -17.03
C ALA A 318 32.40 -44.17 -17.27
N LYS A 319 33.00 -44.70 -16.21
CA LYS A 319 34.30 -45.38 -16.18
C LYS A 319 34.50 -46.28 -17.41
N SER A 320 35.49 -45.97 -18.24
CA SER A 320 36.08 -46.95 -19.17
C SER A 320 37.29 -47.61 -18.48
N LEU A 321 37.87 -48.66 -19.06
CA LEU A 321 39.03 -49.39 -18.48
C LEU A 321 40.21 -48.49 -18.04
N LEU A 322 40.28 -47.23 -18.50
CA LEU A 322 41.38 -46.29 -18.22
C LEU A 322 40.94 -44.95 -17.59
N SER A 323 39.65 -44.69 -17.34
CA SER A 323 39.17 -43.36 -16.89
C SER A 323 38.24 -43.44 -15.69
N LYS A 324 38.34 -42.49 -14.75
CA LYS A 324 37.36 -42.30 -13.65
C LYS A 324 36.02 -41.79 -14.20
N ASP A 325 34.93 -41.98 -13.46
CA ASP A 325 33.66 -41.34 -13.79
C ASP A 325 33.83 -39.83 -13.86
N SER A 326 33.12 -39.20 -14.77
CA SER A 326 33.09 -37.74 -14.82
C SER A 326 31.78 -37.23 -15.41
N PHE A 327 31.47 -35.97 -15.14
CA PHE A 327 30.49 -35.25 -15.93
C PHE A 327 31.06 -33.92 -16.41
N GLU A 328 30.47 -33.40 -17.48
CA GLU A 328 30.78 -32.11 -18.05
C GLU A 328 29.50 -31.30 -18.24
N VAL A 329 29.55 -30.02 -17.85
CA VAL A 329 28.51 -29.01 -18.06
C VAL A 329 29.09 -27.94 -18.98
N LYS A 330 28.62 -27.90 -20.22
CA LYS A 330 29.06 -26.90 -21.22
C LYS A 330 28.20 -25.66 -21.14
N GLY A 331 28.41 -24.87 -20.08
CA GLY A 331 27.92 -23.49 -19.94
C GLY A 331 29.03 -22.46 -20.22
N PRO A 332 28.79 -21.16 -19.96
CA PRO A 332 29.77 -20.08 -20.21
C PRO A 332 31.13 -20.30 -19.55
N SER A 333 31.14 -20.97 -18.38
CA SER A 333 32.35 -21.25 -17.61
C SER A 333 32.99 -22.61 -17.90
N GLY A 334 32.31 -23.51 -18.64
CA GLY A 334 32.73 -24.89 -18.94
C GLY A 334 33.27 -25.67 -17.72
N VAL A 335 32.44 -26.52 -17.12
CA VAL A 335 32.83 -27.26 -15.90
C VAL A 335 32.91 -28.75 -16.17
N LYS A 336 34.05 -29.38 -15.87
CA LYS A 336 34.21 -30.84 -15.87
C LYS A 336 34.59 -31.32 -14.48
N VAL A 337 33.94 -32.37 -14.00
CA VAL A 337 34.16 -32.93 -12.67
C VAL A 337 34.48 -34.41 -12.78
N VAL A 338 35.58 -34.83 -12.18
CA VAL A 338 35.95 -36.23 -12.03
C VAL A 338 35.48 -36.72 -10.67
N LEU A 339 34.91 -37.92 -10.65
CA LEU A 339 34.20 -38.48 -9.52
C LEU A 339 34.88 -39.77 -9.03
N ALA A 340 34.85 -39.96 -7.72
CA ALA A 340 35.05 -41.24 -7.07
C ALA A 340 33.69 -41.78 -6.61
N ARG A 341 33.47 -43.10 -6.75
CA ARG A 341 32.28 -43.76 -6.20
C ARG A 341 32.56 -44.23 -4.78
N GLN A 342 31.61 -43.97 -3.90
CA GLN A 342 31.53 -44.53 -2.56
C GLN A 342 30.15 -45.18 -2.41
N GLN A 343 30.00 -46.11 -1.47
CA GLN A 343 28.68 -46.63 -1.09
C GLN A 343 28.26 -46.01 0.24
N THR A 344 27.03 -45.53 0.32
CA THR A 344 26.45 -45.11 1.61
C THR A 344 26.09 -46.34 2.45
N ALA A 345 25.84 -46.12 3.74
CA ALA A 345 25.33 -47.18 4.63
C ALA A 345 23.98 -47.76 4.18
N GLU A 346 23.25 -47.02 3.36
CA GLU A 346 21.94 -47.37 2.79
C GLU A 346 22.07 -48.09 1.43
N GLY A 347 23.29 -48.34 0.95
CA GLY A 347 23.54 -49.03 -0.33
C GLY A 347 23.40 -48.16 -1.58
N ILE A 348 23.24 -46.83 -1.41
CA ILE A 348 23.15 -45.87 -2.51
C ILE A 348 24.56 -45.45 -2.94
N ALA A 349 24.79 -45.35 -4.25
CA ALA A 349 26.06 -44.84 -4.76
C ALA A 349 26.20 -43.33 -4.48
N LEU A 350 27.25 -42.95 -3.76
CA LEU A 350 27.66 -41.57 -3.54
C LEU A 350 28.84 -41.21 -4.45
N LEU A 351 28.64 -40.22 -5.31
CA LEU A 351 29.63 -39.68 -6.22
C LEU A 351 30.32 -38.48 -5.57
N VAL A 352 31.58 -38.67 -5.21
CA VAL A 352 32.41 -37.68 -4.54
C VAL A 352 33.32 -37.01 -5.58
N PRO A 353 33.24 -35.68 -5.74
CA PRO A 353 34.15 -34.96 -6.63
C PRO A 353 35.58 -35.03 -6.09
N VAL A 354 36.51 -35.46 -6.95
CA VAL A 354 37.94 -35.56 -6.63
C VAL A 354 38.79 -34.60 -7.44
N GLU A 355 38.31 -34.18 -8.60
CA GLU A 355 38.97 -33.21 -9.47
C GLU A 355 37.92 -32.34 -10.16
N GLY A 356 38.17 -31.03 -10.21
CA GLY A 356 37.34 -30.06 -10.92
C GLY A 356 38.18 -29.37 -11.99
N THR A 357 37.60 -29.15 -13.16
CA THR A 357 38.15 -28.31 -14.21
C THR A 357 37.15 -27.20 -14.49
N VAL A 358 37.57 -25.94 -14.34
CA VAL A 358 36.76 -24.76 -14.61
C VAL A 358 37.56 -23.85 -15.54
N GLN A 359 36.98 -23.47 -16.68
CA GLN A 359 37.65 -22.64 -17.69
C GLN A 359 39.06 -23.17 -18.10
N GLY A 360 39.19 -24.49 -18.22
CA GLY A 360 40.44 -25.15 -18.59
C GLY A 360 41.48 -25.28 -17.47
N LYS A 361 41.21 -24.78 -16.26
CA LYS A 361 42.09 -24.95 -15.10
C LYS A 361 41.62 -26.11 -14.23
N THR A 362 42.46 -27.12 -14.09
CA THR A 362 42.20 -28.32 -13.29
C THR A 362 42.77 -28.19 -11.88
N PHE A 363 42.00 -28.63 -10.88
CA PHE A 363 42.40 -28.62 -9.47
C PHE A 363 41.83 -29.83 -8.73
N ALA A 364 42.57 -30.29 -7.72
CA ALA A 364 42.09 -31.32 -6.80
C ALA A 364 40.96 -30.75 -5.91
N VAL A 365 39.88 -31.52 -5.76
CA VAL A 365 38.77 -31.13 -4.89
C VAL A 365 39.09 -31.51 -3.45
N THR A 366 38.98 -30.53 -2.58
CA THR A 366 39.25 -30.63 -1.15
C THR A 366 38.04 -30.13 -0.37
N ARG A 367 38.09 -30.30 0.96
CA ARG A 367 37.04 -29.76 1.84
C ARG A 367 36.85 -28.24 1.67
N GLN A 368 37.94 -27.51 1.43
CA GLN A 368 37.95 -26.06 1.41
C GLN A 368 37.41 -25.46 0.09
N ASN A 369 37.52 -26.19 -1.03
CA ASN A 369 37.13 -25.66 -2.35
C ASN A 369 35.88 -26.33 -2.94
N LEU A 370 35.29 -27.32 -2.26
CA LEU A 370 34.08 -28.01 -2.72
C LEU A 370 32.91 -27.05 -2.96
N GLN A 371 32.65 -26.12 -2.03
CA GLN A 371 31.58 -25.12 -2.18
C GLN A 371 31.83 -24.18 -3.37
N VAL A 372 33.09 -23.83 -3.64
CA VAL A 372 33.45 -23.02 -4.80
C VAL A 372 33.15 -23.78 -6.09
N LEU A 373 33.53 -25.05 -6.18
CA LEU A 373 33.19 -25.90 -7.32
C LEU A 373 31.68 -26.05 -7.49
N ALA A 374 30.94 -26.27 -6.40
CA ALA A 374 29.48 -26.33 -6.41
C ALA A 374 28.86 -25.06 -6.98
N GLN A 375 29.35 -23.88 -6.59
CA GLN A 375 28.87 -22.62 -7.13
C GLN A 375 29.20 -22.46 -8.63
N GLN A 376 30.37 -22.91 -9.08
CA GLN A 376 30.72 -22.90 -10.50
C GLN A 376 29.81 -23.82 -11.32
N ILE A 377 29.47 -25.01 -10.80
CA ILE A 377 28.50 -25.91 -11.42
C ILE A 377 27.12 -25.26 -11.49
N ARG A 378 26.63 -24.66 -10.39
CA ARG A 378 25.34 -23.95 -10.36
C ARG A 378 25.30 -22.82 -11.41
N THR A 379 26.37 -22.03 -11.52
CA THR A 379 26.49 -20.98 -12.53
C THR A 379 26.49 -21.57 -13.94
N ALA A 380 27.25 -22.63 -14.18
CA ALA A 380 27.29 -23.30 -15.49
C ALA A 380 25.94 -23.90 -15.88
N LEU A 381 25.17 -24.41 -14.92
CA LEU A 381 23.85 -24.97 -15.13
C LEU A 381 22.77 -23.93 -15.41
N LYS A 382 22.93 -22.66 -15.00
CA LYS A 382 21.91 -21.61 -15.19
C LYS A 382 21.75 -21.15 -16.66
N GLY A 383 22.68 -21.49 -17.54
CA GLY A 383 22.68 -20.96 -18.92
C GLY A 383 23.09 -19.49 -18.97
N GLN A 384 22.94 -18.85 -20.14
CA GLN A 384 23.08 -17.40 -20.30
C GLN A 384 21.76 -16.69 -20.05
#